data_AF-A0A2I1FGK3-F1
#
_entry.id   AF-A0A2I1FGK3-F1
#
_cell.length_a   1.000
_cell.length_b   1.000
_cell.length_c   1.000
_cell.angle_alpha   90.00
_cell.angle_beta   90.00
_cell.angle_gamma   90.00
#
_symmetry.space_group_name_H-M   'P 1'
#
loop_
_entity.id
_entity.type
_entity.pdbx_description
1 polymer ?
#
loop_
_entity_poly.entity_id
_entity_poly.type
_entity_poly.pdbx_seq_one_letter_code
_entity_poly.pdbx_strand_id
1 'polypeptide(L)'
;MVKPRNKSKDVEKKGGNGMDFSPTVQYGKNVRTIVKCVECNKPRVLYARHKISEEEFRLLQSFLESIEYTCGVTFKGLSELSSSKNMDVNEDSEKENNNKDDPIAELFKIVQINKKHTCTSVIEKPYFVARIFPQICNVCGISEDLIQVENELPYCKKCHVLAGEKRKIGKSISNIEKVFFELSSEKERTRFPFCIMNLVNYVHACMRVSYWYLYVNSIMY
;
A
#
# COMPACT_ATOMS: atom_id res chain seq x y z
N MET A 1 49.90 -0.59 -5.58
CA MET A 1 48.93 0.52 -5.55
C MET A 1 47.51 -0.05 -5.51
N VAL A 2 46.86 0.01 -4.34
CA VAL A 2 45.47 -0.44 -4.16
C VAL A 2 44.54 0.70 -4.55
N LYS A 3 43.65 0.49 -5.52
CA LYS A 3 42.57 1.46 -5.84
C LYS A 3 41.62 1.57 -4.64
N PRO A 4 41.30 2.80 -4.16
CA PRO A 4 40.34 2.95 -3.09
C PRO A 4 38.94 2.55 -3.59
N ARG A 5 38.26 1.68 -2.84
CA ARG A 5 36.84 1.36 -3.05
C ARG A 5 36.03 2.57 -2.59
N ASN A 6 35.30 3.18 -3.51
CA ASN A 6 34.30 4.19 -3.18
C ASN A 6 33.25 3.56 -2.24
N LYS A 7 33.22 4.01 -0.98
CA LYS A 7 32.06 3.84 -0.11
C LYS A 7 30.90 4.59 -0.77
N SER A 8 29.91 3.85 -1.26
CA SER A 8 28.63 4.43 -1.66
C SER A 8 28.00 5.04 -0.41
N LYS A 9 27.81 6.36 -0.43
CA LYS A 9 27.01 7.09 0.57
C LYS A 9 25.60 6.49 0.54
N ASP A 10 25.11 6.06 1.70
CA ASP A 10 23.72 5.65 1.87
C ASP A 10 22.82 6.86 1.61
N VAL A 11 22.34 6.96 0.38
CA VAL A 11 21.26 7.86 0.03
C VAL A 11 20.00 7.22 0.59
N GLU A 12 19.48 7.75 1.70
CA GLU A 12 18.16 7.40 2.21
C GLU A 12 17.13 7.55 1.08
N LYS A 13 16.71 6.42 0.52
CA LYS A 13 15.72 6.35 -0.54
C LYS A 13 14.35 6.61 0.07
N LYS A 14 13.95 7.89 0.16
CA LYS A 14 12.59 8.29 0.54
C LYS A 14 11.60 7.71 -0.48
N GLY A 15 10.82 6.71 -0.07
CA GLY A 15 9.76 6.09 -0.90
C GLY A 15 9.75 4.56 -0.97
N GLY A 16 10.55 3.85 -0.17
CA GLY A 16 10.58 2.38 -0.14
C GLY A 16 9.39 1.73 0.59
N ASN A 17 9.13 0.45 0.28
CA ASN A 17 8.19 -0.43 0.98
C ASN A 17 8.60 -0.78 2.43
N GLY A 18 9.67 -0.18 2.94
CA GLY A 18 10.22 -0.47 4.26
C GLY A 18 10.90 -1.83 4.37
N MET A 19 11.12 -2.49 3.24
CA MET A 19 11.77 -3.78 3.15
C MET A 19 13.04 -3.68 2.31
N ASP A 20 13.94 -4.63 2.50
CA ASP A 20 15.21 -4.70 1.75
C ASP A 20 15.03 -5.36 0.37
N PHE A 21 13.79 -5.70 0.00
CA PHE A 21 13.43 -6.37 -1.24
C PHE A 21 11.97 -6.07 -1.62
N SER A 22 11.61 -6.34 -2.88
CA SER A 22 10.23 -6.14 -3.38
C SER A 22 9.27 -7.23 -2.87
N PRO A 23 8.01 -6.91 -2.55
CA PRO A 23 7.02 -7.89 -2.08
C PRO A 23 6.54 -8.74 -3.27
N THR A 24 7.14 -9.91 -3.46
CA THR A 24 6.73 -10.87 -4.50
C THR A 24 5.84 -11.97 -3.92
N VAL A 25 5.07 -12.62 -4.78
CA VAL A 25 4.25 -13.80 -4.40
C VAL A 25 5.12 -14.90 -3.82
N GLN A 26 6.28 -15.16 -4.43
CA GLN A 26 7.20 -16.20 -3.95
C GLN A 26 7.71 -15.90 -2.54
N TYR A 27 8.04 -14.64 -2.24
CA TYR A 27 8.50 -14.27 -0.91
C TYR A 27 7.40 -14.37 0.15
N GLY A 28 6.13 -14.16 -0.22
CA GLY A 28 5.01 -14.46 0.66
C GLY A 28 4.85 -15.96 0.91
N LYS A 29 5.00 -16.78 -0.13
CA LYS A 29 4.97 -18.25 -0.03
C LYS A 29 6.10 -18.81 0.84
N ASN A 30 7.25 -18.16 0.86
CA ASN A 30 8.39 -18.56 1.67
C ASN A 30 8.09 -18.50 3.18
N VAL A 31 7.27 -17.54 3.63
CA VAL A 31 6.88 -17.37 5.05
C VAL A 31 5.54 -17.99 5.37
N ARG A 32 4.65 -18.12 4.36
CA ARG A 32 3.36 -18.84 4.40
C ARG A 32 2.42 -18.42 5.54
N THR A 33 2.52 -17.18 6.02
CA THR A 33 1.63 -16.65 7.05
C THR A 33 1.33 -15.17 6.85
N ILE A 34 0.40 -14.68 7.67
CA ILE A 34 -0.10 -13.32 7.70
C ILE A 34 -0.14 -12.84 9.15
N VAL A 35 -0.12 -11.52 9.32
CA VAL A 35 -0.47 -10.87 10.59
C VAL A 35 -1.73 -10.04 10.41
N LYS A 36 -2.61 -10.00 11.41
CA LYS A 36 -3.84 -9.19 11.36
C LYS A 36 -3.62 -7.87 12.09
N CYS A 37 -4.05 -6.79 11.46
CA CYS A 37 -4.02 -5.47 12.08
C CYS A 37 -5.12 -5.35 13.13
N VAL A 38 -4.81 -4.95 14.36
CA VAL A 38 -5.81 -4.80 15.44
C VAL A 38 -6.83 -3.68 15.14
N GLU A 39 -6.41 -2.62 14.44
CA GLU A 39 -7.27 -1.46 14.13
C GLU A 39 -8.30 -1.72 13.02
N CYS A 40 -7.97 -2.58 12.04
CA CYS A 40 -8.80 -2.75 10.85
C CYS A 40 -9.10 -4.20 10.49
N ASN A 41 -8.57 -5.16 11.25
CA ASN A 41 -8.68 -6.61 11.03
C ASN A 41 -8.19 -7.13 9.67
N LYS A 42 -7.61 -6.28 8.84
CA LYS A 42 -7.07 -6.69 7.54
C LYS A 42 -5.81 -7.53 7.73
N PRO A 43 -5.69 -8.66 7.03
CA PRO A 43 -4.45 -9.43 7.02
C PRO A 43 -3.38 -8.71 6.19
N ARG A 44 -2.13 -8.85 6.62
CA ARG A 44 -0.93 -8.37 5.92
C ARG A 44 0.06 -9.51 5.74
N VAL A 45 0.58 -9.64 4.53
CA VAL A 45 1.46 -10.75 4.16
C VAL A 45 2.86 -10.50 4.72
N LEU A 46 3.45 -11.55 5.28
CA LEU A 46 4.86 -11.55 5.66
C LEU A 46 5.71 -12.10 4.54
N TYR A 47 6.90 -11.55 4.36
CA TYR A 47 7.77 -11.85 3.23
C TYR A 47 9.18 -12.22 3.68
N ALA A 48 9.80 -13.18 2.99
CA ALA A 48 11.22 -13.53 3.15
C ALA A 48 11.83 -13.92 1.80
N ARG A 49 13.11 -13.59 1.59
CA ARG A 49 13.85 -13.94 0.36
C ARG A 49 13.99 -15.46 0.18
N HIS A 50 14.18 -16.15 1.29
CA HIS A 50 14.36 -17.60 1.35
C HIS A 50 13.24 -18.23 2.18
N LYS A 51 12.96 -19.50 1.91
CA LYS A 51 12.01 -20.29 2.69
C LYS A 51 12.55 -20.47 4.10
N ILE A 52 11.74 -20.13 5.09
CA ILE A 52 12.07 -20.35 6.50
C ILE A 52 11.81 -21.81 6.89
N SER A 53 12.55 -22.30 7.88
CA SER A 53 12.41 -23.65 8.42
C SER A 53 11.11 -23.81 9.22
N GLU A 54 10.75 -25.06 9.55
CA GLU A 54 9.59 -25.32 10.41
C GLU A 54 9.78 -24.76 11.83
N GLU A 55 11.00 -24.80 12.35
CA GLU A 55 11.34 -24.29 13.68
C GLU A 55 11.24 -22.77 13.72
N GLU A 56 11.82 -22.09 12.72
CA GLU A 56 11.70 -20.64 12.54
C GLU A 56 10.24 -20.23 12.38
N PHE A 57 9.45 -21.00 11.63
CA PHE A 57 8.04 -20.73 11.45
C PHE A 57 7.24 -20.84 12.76
N ARG A 58 7.51 -21.87 13.58
CA ARG A 58 6.87 -22.03 14.90
C ARG A 58 7.23 -20.86 15.83
N LEU A 59 8.49 -20.45 15.84
CA LEU A 59 8.95 -19.30 16.60
C LEU A 59 8.23 -18.01 16.15
N LEU A 60 8.11 -17.81 14.83
CA LEU A 60 7.38 -16.68 14.27
C LEU A 60 5.91 -16.68 14.71
N GLN A 61 5.22 -17.82 14.64
CA GLN A 61 3.82 -17.90 15.03
C GLN A 61 3.63 -17.54 16.51
N SER A 62 4.45 -18.11 17.40
CA SER A 62 4.38 -17.79 18.83
C SER A 62 4.63 -16.30 19.12
N PHE A 63 5.55 -15.66 18.40
CA PHE A 63 5.76 -14.22 18.51
C PHE A 63 4.57 -13.41 17.98
N LEU A 64 4.01 -13.77 16.82
CA LEU A 64 2.88 -13.04 16.24
C LEU A 64 1.64 -13.09 17.14
N GLU A 65 1.46 -14.17 17.91
CA GLU A 65 0.39 -14.32 18.89
C GLU A 65 0.61 -13.47 20.16
N SER A 66 1.85 -13.12 20.47
CA SER A 66 2.19 -12.32 21.67
C SER A 66 2.19 -10.81 21.43
N ILE A 67 1.99 -10.36 20.19
CA ILE A 67 2.03 -8.95 19.83
C ILE A 67 0.71 -8.44 19.26
N GLU A 68 0.49 -7.14 19.44
CA GLU A 68 -0.52 -6.40 18.70
C GLU A 68 0.15 -5.69 17.51
N TYR A 69 -0.32 -6.01 16.30
CA TYR A 69 0.19 -5.41 15.08
C TYR A 69 -0.76 -4.32 14.58
N THR A 70 -0.18 -3.18 14.17
CA THR A 70 -0.90 -2.11 13.47
C THR A 70 -0.26 -1.84 12.12
N CYS A 71 -1.11 -1.64 11.11
CA CYS A 71 -0.70 -1.35 9.74
C CYS A 71 0.26 -0.15 9.67
N GLY A 72 1.30 -0.27 8.85
CA GLY A 72 2.31 0.77 8.66
C GLY A 72 3.55 0.62 9.53
N VAL A 73 3.53 -0.29 10.50
CA VAL A 73 4.67 -0.61 11.38
C VAL A 73 5.48 -1.77 10.81
N THR A 74 6.80 -1.76 11.01
CA THR A 74 7.69 -2.90 10.68
C THR A 74 8.06 -3.68 11.95
N PHE A 75 8.49 -4.94 11.83
CA PHE A 75 8.96 -5.71 13.00
C PHE A 75 10.15 -5.06 13.72
N LYS A 76 11.03 -4.38 12.98
CA LYS A 76 12.08 -3.57 13.60
C LYS A 76 11.51 -2.52 14.56
N GLY A 77 10.46 -1.81 14.15
CA GLY A 77 9.78 -0.85 15.01
C GLY A 77 9.07 -1.49 16.21
N LEU A 78 8.57 -2.73 16.07
CA LEU A 78 7.96 -3.47 17.18
C LEU A 78 8.98 -3.95 18.22
N SER A 79 10.14 -4.44 17.76
CA SER A 79 11.24 -4.90 18.64
C SER A 79 11.87 -3.76 19.44
N GLU A 80 12.01 -2.57 18.84
CA GLU A 80 12.45 -1.36 19.55
C GLU A 80 11.45 -0.95 20.65
N LEU A 81 10.14 -1.10 20.38
CA LEU A 81 9.08 -0.77 21.32
C LEU A 81 8.97 -1.77 22.48
N SER A 82 9.19 -3.07 22.22
CA SER A 82 9.18 -4.11 23.26
C SER A 82 10.38 -3.99 24.19
N SER A 83 11.56 -3.62 23.66
CA SER A 83 12.78 -3.45 24.45
C SER A 83 12.68 -2.27 25.42
N SER A 84 11.87 -1.27 25.08
CA SER A 84 11.66 -0.07 25.91
C SER A 84 10.68 -0.28 27.07
N LYS A 85 9.90 -1.36 27.07
CA LYS A 85 8.89 -1.65 28.11
C LYS A 85 9.43 -2.46 29.30
N ASN A 86 10.69 -2.86 29.29
CA ASN A 86 11.32 -3.63 30.37
C ASN A 86 12.07 -2.74 31.37
N MET A 87 11.46 -1.63 31.81
CA MET A 87 11.96 -0.84 32.93
C MET A 87 10.96 -0.91 34.10
N ASP A 88 10.89 -2.08 34.73
CA ASP A 88 10.56 -2.16 36.15
C ASP A 88 11.82 -2.61 36.88
N VAL A 89 12.31 -1.69 37.73
CA VAL A 89 13.56 -1.75 38.48
C VAL A 89 13.54 -2.90 39.48
N ASN A 90 14.58 -3.73 39.45
CA ASN A 90 15.36 -4.07 40.64
C ASN A 90 16.81 -4.37 40.21
N GLU A 91 17.70 -3.52 40.69
CA GLU A 91 19.15 -3.51 40.46
C GLU A 91 19.84 -4.74 41.06
N ASP A 92 21.09 -4.92 40.59
CA ASP A 92 22.12 -5.84 41.04
C ASP A 92 22.08 -7.28 40.54
N SER A 93 22.59 -7.48 39.32
CA SER A 93 23.75 -8.38 39.15
C SER A 93 24.46 -8.14 37.82
N GLU A 94 25.75 -7.81 37.92
CA GLU A 94 26.73 -7.87 36.83
C GLU A 94 26.64 -9.22 36.11
N LYS A 95 26.16 -9.27 34.86
CA LYS A 95 26.32 -10.46 34.01
C LYS A 95 26.56 -10.07 32.55
N GLU A 96 27.84 -10.05 32.23
CA GLU A 96 28.45 -10.61 31.02
C GLU A 96 27.65 -10.51 29.72
N ASN A 97 28.23 -9.75 28.78
CA ASN A 97 27.98 -9.81 27.34
C ASN A 97 28.13 -11.24 26.81
N ASN A 98 27.11 -12.06 27.01
CA ASN A 98 26.89 -13.25 26.21
C ASN A 98 26.02 -12.80 25.05
N ASN A 99 26.65 -12.54 23.89
CA ASN A 99 25.99 -12.46 22.59
C ASN A 99 25.30 -13.80 22.31
N LYS A 100 24.19 -14.08 23.00
CA LYS A 100 23.20 -15.02 22.53
C LYS A 100 22.36 -14.22 21.57
N ASP A 101 22.65 -14.37 20.28
CA ASP A 101 21.81 -13.82 19.21
C ASP A 101 20.37 -14.25 19.50
N ASP A 102 19.51 -13.29 19.82
CA ASP A 102 18.11 -13.57 20.10
C ASP A 102 17.49 -14.17 18.82
N PRO A 103 17.04 -15.44 18.85
CA PRO A 103 16.58 -16.12 17.64
C PRO A 103 15.42 -15.38 16.96
N ILE A 104 14.63 -14.61 17.72
CA ILE A 104 13.57 -13.79 17.12
C ILE A 104 14.13 -12.55 16.42
N ALA A 105 15.19 -11.94 16.95
CA ALA A 105 15.85 -10.80 16.35
C ALA A 105 16.50 -11.18 15.01
N GLU A 106 17.13 -12.36 14.93
CA GLU A 106 17.61 -12.92 13.66
C GLU A 106 16.47 -13.16 12.68
N LEU A 107 15.34 -13.69 13.16
CA LEU A 107 14.18 -13.94 12.32
C LEU A 107 13.62 -12.65 11.71
N PHE A 108 13.64 -11.52 12.42
CA PHE A 108 13.19 -10.21 11.90
C PHE A 108 14.12 -9.58 10.89
N LYS A 109 15.39 -10.02 10.81
CA LYS A 109 16.26 -9.63 9.68
C LYS A 109 15.79 -10.30 8.38
N ILE A 110 15.21 -11.49 8.49
CA ILE A 110 14.81 -12.33 7.35
C ILE A 110 13.36 -12.09 6.95
N VAL A 111 12.46 -12.06 7.93
CA VAL A 111 11.01 -11.91 7.76
C VAL A 111 10.63 -10.45 7.89
N GLN A 112 10.06 -9.89 6.82
CA GLN A 112 9.73 -8.47 6.74
C GLN A 112 8.26 -8.26 6.33
N ILE A 113 7.73 -7.10 6.70
CA ILE A 113 6.35 -6.68 6.38
C ILE A 113 6.38 -5.36 5.61
N ASN A 114 5.48 -5.20 4.66
CA ASN A 114 5.43 -4.01 3.82
C ASN A 114 4.76 -2.84 4.56
N LYS A 115 5.57 -1.89 5.04
CA LYS A 115 5.09 -0.71 5.79
C LYS A 115 4.22 0.26 4.99
N LYS A 116 4.13 0.12 3.67
CA LYS A 116 3.24 0.98 2.86
C LYS A 116 1.76 0.66 3.07
N HIS A 117 1.45 -0.53 3.60
CA HIS A 117 0.08 -0.93 3.80
C HIS A 117 -0.48 -0.35 5.09
N THR A 118 -1.39 0.61 4.93
CA THR A 118 -2.17 1.27 5.97
C THR A 118 -3.53 0.60 6.18
N CYS A 119 -4.29 1.00 7.19
CA CYS A 119 -5.66 0.50 7.40
C CYS A 119 -6.61 0.81 6.22
N THR A 120 -6.35 1.89 5.48
CA THR A 120 -7.13 2.26 4.30
C THR A 120 -6.72 1.51 3.03
N SER A 121 -5.53 0.90 3.03
CA SER A 121 -5.04 0.13 1.88
C SER A 121 -5.90 -1.11 1.65
N VAL A 122 -6.12 -1.45 0.38
CA VAL A 122 -6.66 -2.75 -0.03
C VAL A 122 -5.73 -3.89 0.39
N ILE A 123 -6.23 -5.13 0.31
CA ILE A 123 -5.41 -6.31 0.53
C ILE A 123 -4.40 -6.44 -0.62
N GLU A 124 -3.17 -6.80 -0.30
CA GLU A 124 -2.11 -6.88 -1.29
C GLU A 124 -2.31 -8.05 -2.28
N LYS A 125 -2.01 -7.82 -3.56
CA LYS A 125 -2.14 -8.84 -4.61
C LYS A 125 -1.46 -10.18 -4.26
N PRO A 126 -0.25 -10.21 -3.64
CA PRO A 126 0.39 -11.44 -3.23
C PRO A 126 -0.47 -12.34 -2.34
N TYR A 127 -1.37 -11.78 -1.52
CA TYR A 127 -2.30 -12.57 -0.70
C TYR A 127 -3.14 -13.51 -1.58
N PHE A 128 -3.76 -12.97 -2.63
CA PHE A 128 -4.66 -13.73 -3.51
C PHE A 128 -3.89 -14.63 -4.48
N VAL A 129 -2.82 -14.12 -5.07
CA VAL A 129 -2.05 -14.87 -6.09
C VAL A 129 -1.28 -16.03 -5.47
N ALA A 130 -0.95 -15.95 -4.17
CA ALA A 130 -0.27 -17.05 -3.48
C ALA A 130 -1.14 -18.32 -3.40
N ARG A 131 -2.48 -18.17 -3.36
CA ARG A 131 -3.46 -19.28 -3.26
C ARG A 131 -3.24 -20.20 -2.04
N ILE A 132 -2.60 -19.68 -0.99
CA ILE A 132 -2.36 -20.40 0.28
C ILE A 132 -3.17 -19.83 1.45
N PHE A 133 -3.87 -18.71 1.24
CA PHE A 133 -4.67 -18.05 2.26
C PHE A 133 -6.16 -18.17 1.93
N PRO A 134 -7.06 -18.07 2.93
CA PRO A 134 -8.49 -18.07 2.72
C PRO A 134 -8.95 -16.96 1.77
N GLN A 135 -10.03 -17.20 1.04
CA GLN A 135 -10.63 -16.15 0.20
C GLN A 135 -11.32 -15.11 1.07
N ILE A 136 -11.03 -13.84 0.82
CA ILE A 136 -11.58 -12.67 1.54
C ILE A 136 -11.86 -11.53 0.57
N CYS A 137 -12.63 -10.53 0.99
CA CYS A 137 -12.83 -9.33 0.20
C CYS A 137 -11.53 -8.53 0.05
N ASN A 138 -11.18 -8.19 -1.19
CA ASN A 138 -10.01 -7.36 -1.54
C ASN A 138 -9.96 -5.99 -0.85
N VAL A 139 -11.11 -5.45 -0.43
CA VAL A 139 -11.20 -4.11 0.15
C VAL A 139 -11.21 -4.15 1.67
N CYS A 140 -12.14 -4.91 2.27
CA CYS A 140 -12.36 -4.91 3.72
C CYS A 140 -11.81 -6.15 4.44
N GLY A 141 -11.44 -7.21 3.72
CA GLY A 141 -10.85 -8.42 4.32
C GLY A 141 -11.84 -9.38 4.99
N ILE A 142 -13.15 -9.15 4.91
CA ILE A 142 -14.16 -10.11 5.41
C ILE A 142 -14.26 -11.33 4.49
N SER A 143 -14.54 -12.50 5.04
CA SER A 143 -14.71 -13.76 4.30
C SER A 143 -16.15 -14.06 3.87
N GLU A 144 -17.11 -13.25 4.33
CA GLU A 144 -18.54 -13.47 4.10
C GLU A 144 -19.04 -12.73 2.86
N ASP A 145 -20.16 -13.23 2.29
CA ASP A 145 -20.87 -12.61 1.18
C ASP A 145 -19.98 -12.28 -0.03
N LEU A 146 -18.99 -13.14 -0.30
CA LEU A 146 -18.04 -12.93 -1.39
C LEU A 146 -18.69 -13.20 -2.75
N ILE A 147 -18.59 -12.20 -3.61
CA ILE A 147 -18.87 -12.29 -5.04
C ILE A 147 -17.55 -12.68 -5.71
N GLN A 148 -17.53 -13.85 -6.31
CA GLN A 148 -16.43 -14.32 -7.13
C GLN A 148 -16.80 -14.17 -8.60
N VAL A 149 -16.08 -13.32 -9.30
CA VAL A 149 -16.14 -13.19 -10.76
C VAL A 149 -14.86 -13.80 -11.32
N GLU A 150 -14.99 -14.54 -12.40
CA GLU A 150 -13.84 -15.17 -13.06
C GLU A 150 -12.80 -14.11 -13.44
N ASN A 151 -11.52 -14.41 -13.16
CA ASN A 151 -10.36 -13.53 -13.39
C ASN A 151 -10.37 -12.18 -12.62
N GLU A 152 -11.30 -11.96 -11.69
CA GLU A 152 -11.30 -10.77 -10.82
C GLU A 152 -10.95 -11.11 -9.37
N LEU A 153 -10.53 -10.09 -8.62
CA LEU A 153 -10.36 -10.23 -7.17
C LEU A 153 -11.73 -10.32 -6.48
N PRO A 154 -11.86 -11.13 -5.41
CA PRO A 154 -13.12 -11.26 -4.67
C PRO A 154 -13.53 -9.96 -3.97
N TYR A 155 -14.82 -9.64 -4.00
CA TYR A 155 -15.42 -8.52 -3.27
C TYR A 155 -16.62 -9.01 -2.46
N CYS A 156 -16.84 -8.49 -1.25
CA CYS A 156 -18.13 -8.68 -0.60
C CYS A 156 -19.21 -7.83 -1.30
N LYS A 157 -20.48 -8.18 -1.12
CA LYS A 157 -21.63 -7.43 -1.69
C LYS A 157 -21.50 -5.91 -1.49
N LYS A 158 -21.24 -5.46 -0.26
CA LYS A 158 -21.11 -4.02 0.08
C LYS A 158 -20.01 -3.34 -0.72
N CYS A 159 -18.80 -3.90 -0.74
CA CYS A 159 -17.67 -3.32 -1.46
C CYS A 159 -17.83 -3.40 -2.97
N HIS A 160 -18.53 -4.42 -3.49
CA HIS A 160 -18.80 -4.55 -4.92
C HIS A 160 -19.71 -3.43 -5.43
N VAL A 161 -20.77 -3.08 -4.69
CA VAL A 161 -21.67 -1.96 -5.05
C VAL A 161 -20.89 -0.65 -5.11
N LEU A 162 -20.11 -0.34 -4.06
CA LEU A 162 -19.28 0.88 -3.99
C LEU A 162 -18.25 0.94 -5.13
N ALA A 163 -17.64 -0.19 -5.49
CA ALA A 163 -16.73 -0.27 -6.63
C ALA A 163 -17.48 -0.09 -7.97
N GLY A 164 -18.73 -0.53 -8.07
CA GLY A 164 -19.60 -0.32 -9.23
C GLY A 164 -19.96 1.15 -9.44
N GLU A 165 -20.28 1.88 -8.37
CA GLU A 165 -20.58 3.32 -8.43
C GLU A 165 -19.38 4.14 -8.91
N LYS A 166 -18.17 3.84 -8.39
CA LYS A 166 -16.93 4.47 -8.89
C LYS A 166 -16.69 4.20 -10.38
N ARG A 167 -16.99 2.98 -10.85
CA ARG A 167 -16.91 2.62 -12.28
C ARG A 167 -17.92 3.39 -13.13
N LYS A 168 -19.14 3.65 -12.62
CA LYS A 168 -20.15 4.48 -13.31
C LYS A 168 -19.69 5.93 -13.41
N ILE A 169 -19.13 6.50 -12.34
CA ILE A 169 -18.58 7.86 -12.31
C ILE A 169 -17.40 8.00 -13.29
N GLY A 170 -16.48 7.04 -13.31
CA GLY A 170 -15.38 7.01 -14.27
C GLY A 170 -15.86 6.92 -15.72
N LYS A 171 -16.89 6.10 -15.98
CA LYS A 171 -17.53 6.01 -17.32
C LYS A 171 -18.22 7.32 -17.72
N SER A 172 -18.89 8.01 -16.80
CA SER A 172 -19.48 9.32 -17.10
C SER A 172 -18.40 10.37 -17.42
N ILE A 173 -17.26 10.35 -16.73
CA ILE A 173 -16.13 11.25 -17.04
C ILE A 173 -15.52 10.90 -18.39
N SER A 174 -15.27 9.61 -18.69
CA SER A 174 -14.74 9.21 -19.99
C SER A 174 -15.70 9.52 -21.14
N ASN A 175 -17.01 9.43 -20.90
CA ASN A 175 -18.02 9.82 -21.89
C ASN A 175 -18.01 11.34 -22.12
N ILE A 176 -17.86 12.15 -21.07
CA ILE A 176 -17.71 13.61 -21.20
C ILE A 176 -16.43 13.98 -21.96
N GLU A 177 -15.30 13.33 -21.67
CA GLU A 177 -14.04 13.52 -22.40
C GLU A 177 -14.17 13.11 -23.87
N LYS A 178 -14.90 12.02 -24.16
CA LYS A 178 -15.16 11.57 -25.53
C LYS A 178 -16.08 12.53 -26.28
N VAL A 179 -17.14 13.04 -25.64
CA VAL A 179 -18.02 14.08 -26.20
C VAL A 179 -17.22 15.36 -26.46
N PHE A 180 -16.32 15.75 -25.56
CA PHE A 180 -15.44 16.90 -25.76
C PHE A 180 -14.47 16.71 -26.93
N PHE A 181 -13.94 15.50 -27.11
CA PHE A 181 -13.08 15.15 -28.25
C PHE A 181 -13.85 15.12 -29.58
N GLU A 182 -15.07 14.55 -29.60
CA GLU A 182 -15.95 14.54 -30.79
C GLU A 182 -16.39 15.96 -31.18
N LEU A 183 -16.76 16.81 -30.22
CA LEU A 183 -17.08 18.22 -30.45
C LEU A 183 -15.87 19.05 -30.91
N SER A 184 -14.66 18.65 -30.50
CA SER A 184 -13.41 19.25 -31.01
C SER A 184 -13.14 18.82 -32.45
N SER A 185 -13.45 17.56 -32.82
CA SER A 185 -13.31 17.07 -34.20
C SER A 185 -14.38 17.61 -35.16
N GLU A 186 -15.59 17.88 -34.66
CA GLU A 186 -16.65 18.50 -35.47
C GLU A 186 -16.39 19.98 -35.75
N LYS A 187 -15.66 20.68 -34.86
CA LYS A 187 -15.27 22.08 -35.06
C LYS A 187 -14.08 22.28 -36.02
N GLU A 188 -13.39 21.22 -36.44
CA GLU A 188 -12.27 21.33 -37.39
C GLU A 188 -12.68 21.28 -38.88
N ARG A 189 -13.97 21.10 -39.21
CA ARG A 189 -14.44 21.06 -40.62
C ARG A 189 -14.72 22.44 -41.24
N THR A 190 -14.53 23.54 -40.53
CA THR A 190 -14.60 24.89 -41.12
C THR A 190 -13.39 25.75 -40.77
N ARG A 191 -12.39 25.69 -41.68
CA ARG A 191 -11.44 26.75 -42.07
C ARG A 191 -10.43 27.27 -41.02
N PHE A 192 -9.19 26.79 -41.14
CA PHE A 192 -7.90 27.31 -40.61
C PHE A 192 -7.67 28.82 -40.90
N PRO A 193 -6.73 29.57 -40.24
CA PRO A 193 -5.50 29.11 -39.55
C PRO A 193 -5.05 29.84 -38.24
N PHE A 194 -4.00 29.29 -37.61
CA PHE A 194 -3.00 29.94 -36.74
C PHE A 194 -3.41 30.47 -35.34
N CYS A 195 -3.07 29.71 -34.29
CA CYS A 195 -2.03 30.08 -33.32
C CYS A 195 -1.93 29.01 -32.22
N ILE A 196 -0.75 28.38 -32.13
CA ILE A 196 -0.36 27.55 -30.98
C ILE A 196 -0.28 28.48 -29.77
N MET A 197 -1.27 28.41 -28.86
CA MET A 197 -1.17 29.01 -27.53
C MET A 197 -1.26 27.92 -26.47
N ASN A 198 -0.22 27.87 -25.65
CA ASN A 198 0.02 26.89 -24.59
C ASN A 198 -1.21 26.60 -23.72
N LEU A 199 -1.40 25.31 -23.43
CA LEU A 199 -2.48 24.70 -22.64
C LEU A 199 -2.75 25.39 -21.28
N VAL A 200 -1.73 26.05 -20.71
CA VAL A 200 -1.81 26.78 -19.43
C VAL A 200 -2.68 28.05 -19.53
N ASN A 201 -2.67 28.74 -20.67
CA ASN A 201 -3.45 29.98 -20.85
C ASN A 201 -4.93 29.69 -21.14
N TYR A 202 -5.25 28.54 -21.72
CA TYR A 202 -6.64 28.15 -22.02
C TYR A 202 -7.43 27.84 -20.72
N VAL A 203 -6.81 27.14 -19.76
CA VAL A 203 -7.42 26.88 -18.45
C VAL A 203 -7.65 28.19 -17.68
N HIS A 204 -6.73 29.14 -17.78
CA HIS A 204 -6.86 30.45 -17.14
C HIS A 204 -7.92 31.36 -17.81
N ALA A 205 -8.12 31.22 -19.13
CA ALA A 205 -9.20 31.88 -19.86
C ALA A 205 -10.58 31.28 -19.50
N CYS A 206 -10.70 29.96 -19.40
CA CYS A 206 -11.94 29.30 -18.99
C CYS A 206 -12.36 29.67 -17.56
N MET A 207 -11.42 29.79 -16.61
CA MET A 207 -11.75 30.24 -15.25
C MET A 207 -12.23 31.71 -15.19
N ARG A 208 -11.75 32.57 -16.11
CA ARG A 208 -12.20 33.98 -16.19
C ARG A 208 -13.61 34.14 -16.74
N VAL A 209 -14.03 33.26 -17.66
CA VAL A 209 -15.41 33.27 -18.21
C VAL A 209 -16.42 32.82 -17.15
N SER A 210 -16.07 31.83 -16.32
CA SER A 210 -16.92 31.37 -15.21
C SER A 210 -17.12 32.44 -14.13
N TYR A 211 -16.09 33.22 -13.81
CA TYR A 211 -16.19 34.31 -12.84
C TYR A 211 -17.04 35.49 -13.35
N TRP A 212 -17.02 35.78 -14.67
CA TRP A 212 -17.84 36.84 -15.24
C TRP A 212 -19.33 36.46 -15.29
N TYR A 213 -19.65 35.19 -15.56
CA TYR A 213 -21.03 34.69 -15.54
C TYR A 213 -21.64 34.70 -14.13
N LEU A 214 -20.84 34.44 -13.09
CA LEU A 214 -21.29 34.55 -11.70
C LEU A 214 -21.43 36.01 -11.23
N TYR A 215 -20.57 36.92 -11.72
CA TYR A 215 -20.65 38.35 -11.39
C TYR A 215 -21.85 39.05 -12.04
N VAL A 216 -22.20 38.70 -13.27
CA VAL A 216 -23.36 39.28 -13.99
C VAL A 216 -24.69 38.77 -13.44
N ASN A 217 -24.77 37.51 -12.99
CA ASN A 217 -25.99 36.96 -12.36
C ASN A 217 -26.22 37.45 -10.92
N SER A 218 -25.22 38.02 -10.25
CA SER A 218 -25.38 38.61 -8.91
C SER A 218 -25.77 40.09 -8.92
N ILE A 219 -25.86 40.73 -10.10
CA ILE A 219 -26.33 42.12 -10.28
C ILE A 219 -27.80 42.15 -10.77
N MET A 220 -28.36 40.99 -11.11
CA MET A 220 -29.74 40.84 -11.62
C MET A 220 -30.68 40.08 -10.66
N TYR A 221 -30.33 39.99 -9.38
CA TYR A 221 -31.23 39.61 -8.27
C TYR A 221 -30.84 40.35 -6.99
#